data_AF-A0A950MA29-F1
#
_entry.id   AF-A0A950MA29-F1
#
_cell.length_a   1.000
_cell.length_b   1.000
_cell.length_c   1.000
_cell.angle_alpha   90.00
_cell.angle_beta   90.00
_cell.angle_gamma   90.00
#
_symmetry.space_group_name_H-M   'P 1'
#
loop_
_entity.id
_entity.type
_entity.pdbx_description
1 polymer ?
#
loop_
_entity_poly.entity_id
_entity_poly.type
_entity_poly.pdbx_seq_one_letter_code
_entity_poly.pdbx_strand_id
1 'polypeptide(L)'
;MNDQAIEQEIQTKGLTAPRITPADIEANIRGEFNFTVGNAARALNCPVSEATDLLTICVLTLKNGFTVTGESACASPENFDAELGRKIARENAINKVWPLMGYALKERLHKQSQLNPTYYTTHPDGSFKVAYPQPVVL
;
A
#
# COMPACT_ATOMS: atom_id res chain seq x y z
N MET A 1 7.59 15.69 -2.08
CA MET A 1 7.89 15.27 -3.47
C MET A 1 6.66 14.58 -3.98
N ASN A 2 6.20 14.87 -5.20
CA ASN A 2 5.05 14.19 -5.80
C ASN A 2 5.50 12.79 -6.29
N ASP A 3 4.81 11.73 -5.88
CA ASP A 3 5.08 10.35 -6.29
C ASP A 3 5.19 10.19 -7.82
N GLN A 4 4.44 10.99 -8.58
CA GLN A 4 4.51 11.01 -10.04
C GLN A 4 5.85 11.52 -10.57
N ALA A 5 6.45 12.52 -9.92
CA ALA A 5 7.73 13.08 -10.33
C ALA A 5 8.88 12.08 -10.10
N ILE A 6 8.82 11.34 -8.99
CA ILE A 6 9.79 10.27 -8.69
C ILE A 6 9.68 9.15 -9.73
N GLU A 7 8.47 8.74 -10.09
CA GLU A 7 8.26 7.70 -11.11
C GLU A 7 8.76 8.14 -12.51
N GLN A 8 8.57 9.40 -12.89
CA GLN A 8 9.15 9.95 -14.12
C GLN A 8 10.69 9.90 -14.13
N GLU A 9 11.32 10.19 -12.99
CA GLU A 9 12.79 10.12 -12.85
C GLU A 9 13.31 8.69 -12.99
N ILE A 10 12.61 7.71 -12.38
CA ILE A 10 12.92 6.28 -12.49
C ILE A 10 12.86 5.82 -13.96
N GLN A 11 11.81 6.24 -14.68
CA GLN A 11 11.64 5.93 -16.10
C GLN A 11 12.74 6.57 -16.95
N THR A 12 13.06 7.85 -16.70
CA THR A 12 14.14 8.56 -17.38
C THR A 12 15.49 7.88 -17.19
N LYS A 13 15.72 7.28 -16.02
CA LYS A 13 16.93 6.50 -15.70
C LYS A 13 16.94 5.08 -16.27
N GLY A 14 15.89 4.65 -16.97
CA GLY A 14 15.81 3.32 -17.58
C GLY A 14 15.73 2.17 -16.56
N LEU A 15 15.22 2.43 -15.35
CA LEU A 15 15.10 1.41 -14.31
C LEU A 15 13.85 0.56 -14.54
N THR A 16 14.03 -0.65 -15.07
CA THR A 16 12.94 -1.55 -15.54
C THR A 16 12.61 -2.71 -14.59
N ALA A 17 13.27 -2.81 -13.44
CA ALA A 17 12.97 -3.85 -12.46
C ALA A 17 11.51 -3.76 -11.96
N PRO A 18 10.86 -4.89 -11.62
CA PRO A 18 9.50 -4.89 -11.07
C PRO A 18 9.40 -4.00 -9.83
N ARG A 19 8.41 -3.11 -9.81
CA ARG A 19 8.15 -2.18 -8.70
C ARG A 19 6.65 -1.91 -8.59
N ILE A 20 6.25 -1.27 -7.49
CA ILE A 20 4.93 -0.68 -7.34
C ILE A 20 4.99 0.75 -7.86
N THR A 21 4.01 1.14 -8.66
CA THR A 21 3.85 2.51 -9.16
C THR A 21 2.71 3.23 -8.43
N PRO A 22 2.62 4.58 -8.51
CA PRO A 22 1.49 5.31 -7.94
C PRO A 22 0.14 4.86 -8.52
N ALA A 23 0.12 4.50 -9.81
CA ALA A 23 -1.08 3.96 -10.46
C ALA A 23 -1.48 2.59 -9.90
N ASP A 24 -0.51 1.74 -9.53
CA ASP A 24 -0.80 0.45 -8.89
C ASP A 24 -1.44 0.63 -7.50
N ILE A 25 -0.98 1.61 -6.73
CA ILE A 25 -1.55 1.94 -5.42
C ILE A 25 -3.01 2.34 -5.57
N GLU A 26 -3.30 3.31 -6.44
CA GLU A 26 -4.66 3.78 -6.70
C GLU A 26 -5.54 2.67 -7.25
N ALA A 27 -5.03 1.87 -8.20
CA ALA A 27 -5.74 0.73 -8.75
C ALA A 27 -6.02 -0.35 -7.70
N ASN A 28 -5.26 -0.44 -6.61
CA ASN A 28 -5.47 -1.43 -5.56
C ASN A 28 -6.53 -1.00 -4.53
N ILE A 29 -6.93 0.27 -4.50
CA ILE A 29 -7.99 0.77 -3.64
C ILE A 29 -9.34 0.39 -4.24
N ARG A 30 -10.13 -0.38 -3.49
CA ARG A 30 -11.50 -0.80 -3.86
C ARG A 30 -12.56 0.15 -3.30
N GLY A 31 -12.32 0.73 -2.14
CA GLY A 31 -13.27 1.61 -1.48
C GLY A 31 -12.59 2.60 -0.55
N GLU A 32 -13.24 3.72 -0.32
CA GLU A 32 -12.79 4.80 0.55
C GLU A 32 -13.98 5.27 1.39
N PHE A 33 -13.78 5.38 2.69
CA PHE A 33 -14.77 5.92 3.62
C PHE A 33 -14.10 6.91 4.55
N ASN A 34 -14.68 8.11 4.69
CA ASN A 34 -14.12 9.18 5.50
C ASN A 34 -15.15 9.67 6.50
N PHE A 35 -14.71 9.95 7.74
CA PHE A 35 -15.57 10.51 8.77
C PHE A 35 -14.72 11.28 9.79
N THR A 36 -15.35 12.22 10.50
CA THR A 36 -14.74 12.79 11.71
C THR A 36 -15.09 11.91 12.91
N VAL A 37 -14.16 11.78 13.86
CA VAL A 37 -14.40 11.00 15.08
C VAL A 37 -15.59 11.56 15.87
N GLY A 38 -15.77 12.89 15.87
CA GLY A 38 -16.92 13.54 16.49
C GLY A 38 -18.25 13.08 15.87
N ASN A 39 -18.34 12.99 14.54
CA ASN A 39 -19.56 12.49 13.88
C ASN A 39 -19.85 11.03 14.22
N ALA A 40 -18.83 10.17 14.22
CA ALA A 40 -18.99 8.77 14.63
C ALA A 40 -19.40 8.64 16.10
N ALA A 41 -18.78 9.42 16.99
CA ALA A 41 -19.09 9.42 18.42
C ALA A 41 -20.53 9.88 18.68
N ARG A 42 -21.03 10.93 18.00
CA ARG A 42 -22.45 11.33 18.07
C ARG A 42 -23.39 10.20 17.66
N ALA A 43 -23.12 9.55 16.53
CA ALA A 43 -23.97 8.46 16.02
C ALA A 43 -24.03 7.25 16.97
N LEU A 44 -22.98 7.04 17.77
CA LEU A 44 -22.87 5.94 18.73
C LEU A 44 -23.28 6.33 20.17
N ASN A 45 -23.76 7.56 20.39
CA ASN A 45 -24.03 8.11 21.73
C ASN A 45 -22.80 8.07 22.67
N CYS A 46 -21.61 8.26 22.11
CA CYS A 46 -20.36 8.39 22.85
C CYS A 46 -20.08 9.86 23.20
N PRO A 47 -19.26 10.13 24.24
CA PRO A 47 -18.80 11.48 24.54
C PRO A 47 -18.07 12.11 23.35
N VAL A 48 -18.37 13.39 23.11
CA VAL A 48 -17.71 14.21 22.10
C VAL A 48 -16.95 15.35 22.76
N SER A 49 -15.90 15.79 22.10
CA SER A 49 -15.19 17.02 22.42
C SER A 49 -14.86 17.78 21.15
N GLU A 50 -14.50 19.04 21.28
CA GLU A 50 -14.00 19.84 20.15
C GLU A 50 -12.85 19.13 19.44
N ALA A 51 -11.90 18.53 20.17
CA ALA A 51 -10.82 17.74 19.58
C ALA A 51 -11.30 16.57 18.71
N THR A 52 -12.42 15.92 19.06
CA THR A 52 -12.98 14.83 18.23
C THR A 52 -13.59 15.32 16.92
N ASP A 53 -14.11 16.54 16.88
CA ASP A 53 -14.63 17.15 15.65
C ASP A 53 -13.51 17.52 14.67
N LEU A 54 -12.30 17.74 15.18
CA LEU A 54 -11.12 18.11 14.40
C LEU A 54 -10.31 16.91 13.88
N LEU A 55 -10.68 15.69 14.25
CA LEU A 55 -10.00 14.47 13.87
C LEU A 55 -10.75 13.75 12.75
N THR A 56 -10.16 13.76 11.55
CA THR A 56 -10.67 13.04 10.37
C THR A 56 -9.96 11.71 10.22
N ILE A 57 -10.72 10.65 9.98
CA ILE A 57 -10.25 9.30 9.66
C ILE A 57 -10.62 8.98 8.21
N CYS A 58 -9.64 8.51 7.44
CA CYS A 58 -9.83 7.87 6.15
C CYS A 58 -9.64 6.36 6.31
N VAL A 59 -10.57 5.57 5.79
CA VAL A 59 -10.49 4.11 5.73
C VAL A 59 -10.49 3.69 4.27
N LEU A 60 -9.35 3.16 3.81
CA LEU A 60 -9.20 2.56 2.50
C LEU A 60 -9.44 1.06 2.61
N THR A 61 -10.29 0.51 1.75
CA THR A 61 -10.43 -0.93 1.56
C THR A 61 -9.67 -1.33 0.31
N LEU A 62 -8.68 -2.21 0.42
CA LEU A 62 -7.89 -2.73 -0.70
C LEU A 62 -8.64 -3.84 -1.43
N LYS A 63 -8.24 -4.17 -2.66
CA LYS A 63 -8.88 -5.22 -3.49
C LYS A 63 -8.96 -6.59 -2.81
N ASN A 64 -7.99 -6.92 -1.96
CA ASN A 64 -7.98 -8.16 -1.18
C ASN A 64 -8.85 -8.12 0.09
N GLY A 65 -9.55 -7.02 0.35
CA GLY A 65 -10.39 -6.82 1.53
C GLY A 65 -9.66 -6.29 2.76
N PHE A 66 -8.33 -6.11 2.71
CA PHE A 66 -7.59 -5.51 3.82
C PHE A 66 -7.90 -4.02 3.94
N THR A 67 -8.05 -3.53 5.17
CA THR A 67 -8.31 -2.11 5.43
C THR A 67 -7.06 -1.39 5.90
N VAL A 68 -6.82 -0.19 5.38
CA VAL A 68 -5.74 0.71 5.80
C VAL A 68 -6.35 2.03 6.22
N THR A 69 -5.98 2.52 7.40
CA THR A 69 -6.47 3.81 7.91
C THR A 69 -5.42 4.91 7.75
N GLY A 70 -5.89 6.13 7.62
CA GLY A 70 -5.07 7.32 7.75
C GLY A 70 -5.84 8.40 8.51
N GLU A 71 -5.11 9.29 9.15
CA GLU A 71 -5.66 10.21 10.13
C GLU A 71 -5.17 11.63 9.84
N SER A 72 -6.04 12.63 10.05
CA SER A 72 -5.67 14.05 10.04
C SER A 72 -6.26 14.71 11.28
N ALA A 73 -5.41 15.30 12.10
CA ALA A 73 -5.79 16.03 13.30
C ALA A 73 -5.48 17.51 13.12
N CYS A 74 -6.51 18.37 13.17
CA CYS A 74 -6.30 19.81 13.12
C CYS A 74 -5.95 20.35 14.52
N ALA A 75 -4.96 21.25 14.60
CA ALA A 75 -4.48 21.81 15.86
C ALA A 75 -5.44 22.86 16.45
N SER A 76 -6.24 23.53 15.62
CA SER A 76 -7.19 24.55 16.07
C SER A 76 -8.48 24.55 15.25
N PRO A 77 -9.65 24.76 15.88
CA PRO A 77 -10.93 24.80 15.19
C PRO A 77 -11.02 25.88 14.10
N GLU A 78 -10.37 27.02 14.31
CA GLU A 78 -10.40 28.17 13.39
C GLU A 78 -9.75 27.84 12.05
N ASN A 79 -8.83 26.88 12.04
CA ASN A 79 -8.12 26.40 10.86
C ASN A 79 -8.68 25.06 10.34
N PHE A 80 -9.82 24.61 10.87
CA PHE A 80 -10.43 23.37 10.44
C PHE A 80 -11.04 23.51 9.05
N ASP A 81 -10.55 22.66 8.14
CA ASP A 81 -11.11 22.46 6.81
C ASP A 81 -11.33 20.95 6.61
N ALA A 82 -12.60 20.55 6.50
CA ALA A 82 -12.98 19.15 6.39
C ALA A 82 -12.50 18.51 5.08
N GLU A 83 -12.43 19.27 3.98
CA GLU A 83 -11.93 18.74 2.71
C GLU A 83 -10.43 18.54 2.76
N LEU A 84 -9.70 19.48 3.34
CA LEU A 84 -8.25 19.37 3.52
C LEU A 84 -7.91 18.23 4.48
N GLY A 85 -8.63 18.12 5.61
CA GLY A 85 -8.48 17.02 6.56
C GLY A 85 -8.68 15.66 5.90
N ARG A 86 -9.69 15.53 5.04
CA ARG A 86 -9.92 14.31 4.24
C ARG A 86 -8.77 14.00 3.29
N LYS A 87 -8.24 15.00 2.57
CA LYS A 87 -7.10 14.82 1.66
C LYS A 87 -5.86 14.33 2.41
N ILE A 88 -5.54 14.96 3.54
CA ILE A 88 -4.38 14.58 4.38
C ILE A 88 -4.58 13.17 4.96
N ALA A 89 -5.77 12.87 5.49
CA ALA A 89 -6.06 11.54 6.03
C ALA A 89 -5.92 10.45 4.96
N ARG A 90 -6.38 10.72 3.73
CA ARG A 90 -6.21 9.82 2.59
C ARG A 90 -4.74 9.62 2.20
N GLU A 91 -3.97 10.70 2.12
CA GLU A 91 -2.54 10.64 1.84
C GLU A 91 -1.79 9.81 2.90
N ASN A 92 -2.12 10.01 4.18
CA ASN A 92 -1.57 9.22 5.28
C ASN A 92 -1.94 7.73 5.18
N ALA A 93 -3.15 7.40 4.70
CA ALA A 93 -3.53 6.01 4.44
C ALA A 93 -2.72 5.43 3.27
N ILE A 94 -2.57 6.17 2.16
CA ILE A 94 -1.77 5.77 0.99
C ILE A 94 -0.31 5.52 1.36
N ASN A 95 0.29 6.39 2.19
CA ASN A 95 1.65 6.23 2.69
C ASN A 95 1.85 4.90 3.42
N LYS A 96 0.81 4.36 4.07
CA LYS A 96 0.82 3.04 4.70
C LYS A 96 0.55 1.89 3.70
N VAL A 97 -0.12 2.14 2.58
CA VAL A 97 -0.32 1.14 1.51
C VAL A 97 0.99 0.82 0.78
N TRP A 98 1.83 1.83 0.55
CA TRP A 98 3.14 1.68 -0.12
C TRP A 98 4.00 0.52 0.42
N PRO A 99 4.36 0.47 1.73
CA PRO A 99 5.17 -0.62 2.27
C PRO A 99 4.45 -1.97 2.22
N LEU A 100 3.12 -2.02 2.35
CA LEU A 100 2.35 -3.26 2.25
C LEU A 100 2.43 -3.86 0.84
N MET A 101 2.24 -3.03 -0.18
CA MET A 101 2.33 -3.47 -1.57
C MET A 101 3.77 -3.79 -1.98
N GLY A 102 4.75 -3.05 -1.46
CA GLY A 102 6.17 -3.36 -1.63
C GLY A 102 6.55 -4.73 -1.05
N TYR A 103 6.09 -5.04 0.16
CA TYR A 103 6.28 -6.36 0.77
C TYR A 103 5.61 -7.46 -0.06
N ALA A 104 4.33 -7.29 -0.45
CA ALA A 104 3.59 -8.27 -1.24
C ALA A 104 4.26 -8.55 -2.61
N LEU A 105 4.80 -7.51 -3.26
CA LEU A 105 5.59 -7.66 -4.47
C LEU A 105 6.86 -8.48 -4.22
N LYS A 106 7.64 -8.14 -3.18
CA LYS A 106 8.87 -8.85 -2.86
C LYS A 106 8.62 -10.32 -2.52
N GLU A 107 7.56 -10.60 -1.79
CA GLU A 107 7.10 -11.95 -1.47
C GLU A 107 6.77 -12.76 -2.73
N ARG A 108 6.04 -12.15 -3.68
CA ARG A 108 5.74 -12.78 -4.98
C ARG A 108 7.00 -13.07 -5.78
N LEU A 109 7.93 -12.12 -5.85
CA LEU A 109 9.21 -12.30 -6.55
C LEU A 109 10.05 -13.41 -5.89
N HIS A 110 10.06 -13.48 -4.56
CA HIS A 110 10.76 -14.53 -3.84
C HIS A 110 10.18 -15.91 -4.17
N LYS A 111 8.86 -16.08 -4.10
CA LYS A 111 8.18 -17.34 -4.49
C LYS A 111 8.44 -17.72 -5.94
N GLN A 112 8.41 -16.75 -6.86
CA GLN A 112 8.71 -17.00 -8.27
C GLN A 112 10.15 -17.49 -8.47
N SER A 113 11.11 -16.94 -7.72
CA SER A 113 12.51 -17.39 -7.79
C SER A 113 12.72 -18.83 -7.31
N GLN A 114 11.92 -19.30 -6.34
CA GLN A 114 11.96 -20.69 -5.87
C GLN A 114 11.32 -21.68 -6.86
N LEU A 115 10.38 -21.23 -7.70
CA LEU A 115 9.68 -22.08 -8.67
C LEU A 115 10.42 -22.21 -10.01
N ASN A 116 11.41 -21.37 -10.28
CA ASN A 116 12.17 -21.43 -11.52
C ASN A 116 13.19 -22.59 -11.47
N PRO A 117 13.10 -23.60 -12.36
CA PRO A 117 14.06 -24.67 -12.38
C PRO A 117 15.46 -24.12 -12.70
N THR A 118 16.45 -24.57 -11.93
CA THR A 118 17.87 -24.34 -12.26
C THR A 118 18.30 -25.52 -13.12
N TYR A 119 18.66 -25.28 -14.38
CA TYR A 119 19.24 -26.32 -15.23
C TYR A 119 20.70 -26.55 -14.82
N TYR A 120 21.08 -27.80 -14.58
CA TYR A 120 22.48 -28.19 -14.46
C TYR A 120 22.88 -29.15 -15.59
N THR A 121 24.20 -29.18 -15.83
CA THR A 121 24.94 -29.66 -17.01
C THR A 121 24.41 -30.91 -17.70
N THR A 122 24.57 -30.94 -19.03
CA THR A 122 24.41 -32.13 -19.88
C THR A 122 25.17 -33.30 -19.29
N HIS A 123 24.48 -34.40 -19.04
CA HIS A 123 25.12 -35.68 -18.84
C HIS A 123 25.97 -36.03 -20.09
N PRO A 124 26.99 -36.90 -19.97
CA PRO A 124 27.79 -37.34 -21.12
C PRO A 124 26.96 -37.94 -22.27
N ASP A 125 25.73 -38.37 -21.98
CA ASP A 125 24.73 -38.88 -22.93
C ASP A 125 23.82 -37.81 -23.56
N GLY A 126 24.02 -36.52 -23.22
CA GLY A 126 23.22 -35.40 -23.72
C GLY A 126 21.90 -35.16 -23.00
N SER A 127 21.58 -35.91 -21.93
CA SER A 127 20.36 -35.69 -21.15
C SER A 127 20.47 -34.49 -20.21
N PHE A 128 19.36 -33.77 -20.01
CA PHE A 128 19.23 -32.66 -19.08
C PHE A 128 18.55 -33.11 -17.79
N LYS A 129 19.07 -32.72 -16.63
CA LYS A 129 18.36 -32.83 -15.35
C LYS A 129 17.80 -31.48 -14.92
N VAL A 130 16.49 -31.45 -14.70
CA VAL A 130 15.77 -30.32 -14.12
C VAL A 130 15.82 -30.46 -12.60
N ALA A 131 16.48 -29.51 -11.92
CA ALA A 131 16.43 -29.41 -10.48
C ALA A 131 15.51 -28.24 -10.09
N TYR A 132 14.47 -28.53 -9.30
CA TYR A 132 13.67 -27.51 -8.66
C TYR A 132 14.31 -27.17 -7.31
N PRO A 133 14.51 -25.88 -6.98
CA PRO A 133 14.88 -25.48 -5.63
C PRO A 133 13.89 -26.09 -4.64
N GLN A 134 14.40 -26.76 -3.59
CA GLN A 134 13.52 -27.24 -2.52
C GLN A 134 12.89 -26.01 -1.84
N PRO A 135 11.56 -26.00 -1.60
CA PRO A 135 10.95 -24.89 -0.89
C PRO A 135 11.61 -24.76 0.48
N VAL A 136 12.09 -23.56 0.81
CA VAL A 136 12.58 -23.27 2.16
C VAL A 136 11.35 -23.22 3.05
N VAL A 137 11.09 -24.29 3.78
CA VAL A 137 10.05 -24.32 4.81
C VAL A 137 10.54 -23.45 5.96
N LEU A 138 9.83 -22.35 6.22
CA LEU A 138 10.00 -21.53 7.42
C LEU A 138 9.35 -22.20 8.63
#